data_AF-A0A957JX18-F1
#
_entry.id   AF-A0A957JX18-F1
#
_cell.length_a   1.000
_cell.length_b   1.000
_cell.length_c   1.000
_cell.angle_alpha   90.00
_cell.angle_beta   90.00
_cell.angle_gamma   90.00
#
_symmetry.space_group_name_H-M   'P 1'
#
loop_
_entity.id
_entity.type
_entity.pdbx_description
1 polymer ?
#
loop_
_entity_poly.entity_id
_entity_poly.type
_entity_poly.pdbx_seq_one_letter_code
_entity_poly.pdbx_strand_id
1 'polypeptide(L)'
;MKGTQGRVWRLVFFGLGLLFVLSWGRSAGQAGASELHTSYLPIVARNYFSVGPTLPAPQILSGAPPLNLAAIQQQLQNQGLTLGLNKIGFHTGYGGNRDGLLDWMQGQDADGIPFFLKAVDDPEPLVQAQALMQASGVPHTLVFRRTGTGFDVPDYNLPPVQSAQEHWARHLATWPAELDPSLVWIETLNEVDKNRSEWLAEFAMETARLALRDGYRWAAFGWSSGEPEQFHWEGPQMLNFLRLVADHPN
;
A
#
# COMPACT_ATOMS: atom_id res chain seq x y z
N MET A 1 11.70 33.72 -13.35
CA MET A 1 10.77 32.84 -14.09
C MET A 1 10.45 31.66 -13.17
N LYS A 2 9.16 31.39 -12.90
CA LYS A 2 8.73 30.33 -11.98
C LYS A 2 8.87 28.97 -12.68
N GLY A 3 9.67 28.07 -12.12
CA GLY A 3 9.82 26.71 -12.64
C GLY A 3 8.55 25.88 -12.39
N THR A 4 8.02 25.27 -13.44
CA THR A 4 6.94 24.28 -13.37
C THR A 4 7.49 22.96 -12.86
N GLN A 5 7.04 22.53 -11.67
CA GLN A 5 7.27 21.18 -11.16
C GLN A 5 6.31 20.21 -11.86
N GLY A 6 6.85 19.17 -12.52
CA GLY A 6 6.06 18.05 -13.03
C GLY A 6 5.59 17.17 -11.88
N ARG A 7 4.30 16.80 -11.89
CA ARG A 7 3.71 15.82 -10.97
C ARG A 7 3.78 14.44 -11.61
N VAL A 8 4.34 13.45 -10.91
CA VAL A 8 4.30 12.05 -11.32
C VAL A 8 3.36 11.31 -10.38
N TRP A 9 2.33 10.69 -10.93
CA TRP A 9 1.38 9.84 -10.20
C TRP A 9 1.82 8.38 -10.36
N ARG A 10 1.90 7.62 -9.25
CA ARG A 10 2.11 6.17 -9.29
C ARG A 10 0.84 5.47 -8.79
N LEU A 11 0.25 4.64 -9.63
CA LEU A 11 -0.85 3.73 -9.26
C LEU A 11 -0.25 2.42 -8.75
N VAL A 12 -0.69 1.98 -7.57
CA VAL A 12 -0.42 0.63 -7.06
C VAL A 12 -1.75 -0.15 -7.08
N PHE A 13 -1.78 -1.29 -7.76
CA PHE A 13 -2.95 -2.16 -7.82
C PHE A 13 -2.84 -3.27 -6.78
N PHE A 14 -3.93 -3.49 -6.03
CA PHE A 14 -4.08 -4.63 -5.12
C PHE A 14 -5.26 -5.49 -5.56
N GLY A 15 -5.14 -6.81 -5.39
CA GLY A 15 -6.23 -7.74 -5.65
C GLY A 15 -7.40 -7.50 -4.70
N LEU A 16 -8.61 -7.43 -5.28
CA LEU A 16 -9.94 -7.25 -4.68
C LEU A 16 -10.28 -5.92 -3.98
N GLY A 17 -9.35 -4.98 -3.86
CA GLY A 17 -9.65 -3.60 -3.45
C GLY A 17 -8.51 -2.64 -3.77
N LEU A 18 -8.84 -1.38 -4.08
CA LEU A 18 -7.85 -0.33 -4.38
C LEU A 18 -7.28 0.23 -3.06
N LEU A 19 -5.96 0.18 -2.86
CA LEU A 19 -5.26 0.91 -1.80
C LEU A 19 -4.18 1.79 -2.45
N PHE A 20 -4.18 3.10 -2.16
CA PHE A 20 -3.22 4.05 -2.73
C PHE A 20 -1.99 4.15 -1.83
N VAL A 21 -0.81 3.80 -2.35
CA VAL A 21 0.48 4.16 -1.75
C VAL A 21 1.13 5.21 -2.65
N LEU A 22 1.14 6.46 -2.18
CA LEU A 22 1.80 7.58 -2.87
C LEU A 22 3.26 7.66 -2.41
N SER A 23 4.21 7.65 -3.34
CA SER A 23 5.63 7.87 -3.04
C SER A 23 6.14 9.04 -3.89
N TRP A 24 6.70 10.06 -3.23
CA TRP A 24 7.30 11.25 -3.85
C TRP A 24 8.81 11.26 -3.65
N GLY A 25 9.59 11.34 -4.74
CA GLY A 25 11.04 11.55 -4.70
C GLY A 25 11.39 12.99 -5.07
N ARG A 26 12.16 13.69 -4.23
CA ARG A 26 12.89 14.91 -4.63
C ARG A 26 14.21 14.49 -5.28
N SER A 27 14.42 14.79 -6.56
CA SER A 27 15.78 14.89 -7.09
C SER A 27 16.28 16.33 -6.93
N ALA A 28 17.41 16.50 -6.25
CA ALA A 28 18.16 17.74 -6.25
C ALA A 28 19.22 17.64 -7.36
N GLY A 29 19.07 18.42 -8.43
CA GLY A 29 20.20 18.70 -9.32
C GLY A 29 19.88 18.76 -10.82
N GLN A 30 20.35 19.87 -11.40
CA GLN A 30 20.58 20.21 -12.81
C GLN A 30 19.35 20.50 -13.69
N ALA A 31 19.29 21.77 -14.10
CA ALA A 31 18.42 22.28 -15.15
C ALA A 31 18.85 21.72 -16.51
N GLY A 32 18.37 20.52 -16.83
CA GLY A 32 18.23 20.00 -18.18
C GLY A 32 16.74 19.87 -18.49
N ALA A 33 16.35 20.05 -19.75
CA ALA A 33 14.97 19.91 -20.20
C ALA A 33 14.37 18.60 -19.65
N SER A 34 13.31 18.70 -18.85
CA SER A 34 12.65 17.54 -18.25
C SER A 34 11.91 16.77 -19.34
N GLU A 35 12.52 15.71 -19.88
CA GLU A 35 11.77 14.71 -20.61
C GLU A 35 10.76 14.05 -19.66
N LEU A 36 9.48 14.12 -20.03
CA LEU A 36 8.41 13.43 -19.32
C LEU A 36 8.62 11.93 -19.52
N HIS A 37 9.20 11.26 -18.53
CA HIS A 37 9.23 9.80 -18.49
C HIS A 37 7.82 9.28 -18.20
N THR A 38 7.07 8.99 -19.26
CA THR A 38 5.81 8.25 -19.17
C THR A 38 6.14 6.77 -18.94
N SER A 39 6.08 6.31 -17.70
CA SER A 39 6.10 4.87 -17.40
C SER A 39 4.73 4.28 -17.71
N TYR A 40 4.62 3.54 -18.81
CA TYR A 40 3.43 2.74 -19.11
C TYR A 40 3.50 1.42 -18.36
N LEU A 41 2.60 1.21 -17.39
CA LEU A 41 2.26 -0.15 -16.97
C LEU A 41 1.35 -0.74 -18.05
N PRO A 42 1.66 -1.90 -18.64
CA PRO A 42 0.74 -2.54 -19.57
C PRO A 42 -0.53 -2.94 -18.80
N ILE A 43 -1.63 -2.20 -19.01
CA ILE A 43 -2.96 -2.70 -18.65
C ILE A 43 -3.27 -3.82 -19.64
N VAL A 44 -3.08 -5.06 -19.20
CA VAL A 44 -3.49 -6.24 -19.95
C VAL A 44 -5.00 -6.41 -19.72
N ALA A 45 -5.81 -5.69 -20.49
CA ALA A 45 -7.24 -5.95 -20.58
C ALA A 45 -7.46 -7.25 -21.37
N ARG A 46 -7.54 -8.39 -20.68
CA ARG A 46 -7.94 -9.66 -21.30
C ARG A 46 -9.46 -9.73 -21.39
N ASN A 47 -9.94 -10.12 -22.55
CA ASN A 47 -11.33 -10.48 -22.76
C ASN A 47 -11.53 -11.89 -22.18
N TYR A 48 -12.07 -12.00 -20.96
CA TYR A 48 -12.21 -13.27 -20.22
C TYR A 48 -13.32 -14.20 -20.75
N PHE A 49 -14.05 -13.80 -21.80
CA PHE A 49 -15.16 -14.58 -22.35
C PHE A 49 -14.73 -15.67 -23.34
N SER A 50 -13.45 -15.77 -23.68
CA SER A 50 -12.88 -16.89 -24.42
C SER A 50 -11.87 -17.63 -23.55
N VAL A 51 -12.13 -18.91 -23.26
CA VAL A 51 -11.13 -19.79 -22.66
C VAL A 51 -10.01 -19.96 -23.68
N GLY A 52 -8.89 -19.26 -23.45
CA GLY A 52 -7.68 -19.45 -24.24
C GLY A 52 -7.16 -20.89 -24.11
N PRO A 53 -6.21 -21.31 -24.96
CA PRO A 53 -5.59 -22.62 -24.83
C PRO A 53 -5.01 -22.78 -23.42
N THR A 54 -5.09 -24.01 -22.88
CA THR A 54 -4.49 -24.37 -21.59
C THR A 54 -3.05 -23.86 -21.53
N LEU A 55 -2.75 -23.01 -20.54
CA LEU A 55 -1.38 -22.55 -20.33
C LEU A 55 -0.51 -23.77 -19.99
N PRO A 56 0.74 -23.83 -20.47
CA PRO A 56 1.66 -24.86 -20.03
C PRO A 56 1.79 -24.83 -18.51
N ALA A 57 2.04 -25.98 -17.90
CA ALA A 57 2.32 -26.05 -16.47
C ALA A 57 3.46 -25.07 -16.12
N PRO A 58 3.36 -24.33 -15.00
CA PRO A 58 4.43 -23.44 -14.56
C PRO A 58 5.75 -24.21 -14.51
N GLN A 59 6.75 -23.73 -15.24
CA GLN A 59 8.09 -24.25 -15.11
C GLN A 59 8.68 -23.68 -13.83
N ILE A 60 8.97 -24.53 -12.85
CA ILE A 60 9.78 -24.15 -11.70
C ILE A 60 11.20 -23.96 -12.22
N LEU A 61 11.64 -22.70 -12.31
CA LEU A 61 13.03 -22.37 -12.58
C LEU A 61 13.84 -22.65 -11.31
N SER A 62 14.19 -23.91 -11.07
CA SER A 62 15.11 -24.27 -10.00
C SER A 62 16.54 -23.89 -10.40
N GLY A 63 17.26 -23.16 -9.55
CA GLY A 63 18.69 -22.90 -9.74
C GLY A 63 19.04 -21.65 -10.56
N ALA A 64 18.12 -20.70 -10.74
CA ALA A 64 18.54 -19.36 -11.12
C ALA A 64 19.44 -18.79 -10.00
N PRO A 65 20.62 -18.23 -10.32
CA PRO A 65 21.42 -17.56 -9.31
C PRO A 65 20.60 -16.44 -8.66
N PRO A 66 20.83 -16.13 -7.36
CA PRO A 66 20.14 -15.05 -6.67
C PRO A 66 20.15 -13.78 -7.49
N LEU A 67 19.03 -13.07 -7.51
CA LEU A 67 18.88 -11.85 -8.28
C LEU A 67 19.86 -10.81 -7.73
N ASN A 68 20.92 -10.48 -8.48
CA ASN A 68 21.85 -9.43 -8.07
C ASN A 68 21.24 -8.05 -8.36
N LEU A 69 20.35 -7.60 -7.46
CA LEU A 69 19.66 -6.32 -7.57
C LEU A 69 20.62 -5.14 -7.69
N ALA A 70 21.78 -5.19 -7.02
CA ALA A 70 22.79 -4.13 -7.12
C ALA A 70 23.38 -4.02 -8.53
N ALA A 71 23.69 -5.16 -9.16
CA ALA A 71 24.19 -5.19 -10.54
C ALA A 71 23.11 -4.73 -11.54
N ILE A 72 21.86 -5.16 -11.35
CA ILE A 72 20.72 -4.73 -12.19
C ILE A 72 20.50 -3.23 -12.05
N GLN A 73 20.51 -2.71 -10.82
CA GLN A 73 20.38 -1.29 -10.53
C GLN A 73 21.49 -0.50 -11.22
N GLN A 74 22.74 -0.94 -11.10
CA GLN A 74 23.88 -0.28 -11.74
C GLN A 74 23.77 -0.31 -13.28
N GLN A 75 23.37 -1.45 -13.85
CA GLN A 75 23.15 -1.57 -15.28
C GLN A 75 22.05 -0.63 -15.77
N LEU A 76 20.93 -0.54 -15.06
CA LEU A 76 19.83 0.37 -15.40
C LEU A 76 20.28 1.83 -15.28
N GLN A 77 21.01 2.19 -14.22
CA GLN A 77 21.56 3.55 -14.05
C GLN A 77 22.49 3.94 -15.20
N ASN A 78 23.33 3.01 -15.67
CA ASN A 78 24.19 3.23 -16.85
C ASN A 78 23.38 3.48 -18.13
N GLN A 79 22.11 3.09 -18.17
CA GLN A 79 21.16 3.34 -19.26
C GLN A 79 20.24 4.54 -18.99
N GLY A 80 20.44 5.28 -17.89
CA GLY A 80 19.54 6.36 -17.48
C GLY A 80 18.19 5.89 -16.94
N LEU A 81 18.08 4.60 -16.57
CA LEU A 81 16.87 3.98 -16.05
C LEU A 81 16.97 3.78 -14.52
N THR A 82 15.81 3.69 -13.85
CA THR A 82 15.71 3.39 -12.42
C THR A 82 14.96 2.07 -12.23
N LEU A 83 15.47 1.19 -11.37
CA LEU A 83 14.72 -0.01 -10.98
C LEU A 83 13.52 0.38 -10.12
N GLY A 84 12.33 -0.03 -10.55
CA GLY A 84 11.13 0.01 -9.72
C GLY A 84 10.74 -1.41 -9.35
N LEU A 85 10.75 -1.73 -8.06
CA LEU A 85 10.25 -3.01 -7.56
C LEU A 85 8.76 -2.85 -7.22
N ASN A 86 7.93 -3.73 -7.78
CA ASN A 86 6.54 -3.87 -7.36
C ASN A 86 6.49 -4.81 -6.17
N LYS A 87 5.85 -4.35 -5.08
CA LYS A 87 5.64 -5.18 -3.90
C LYS A 87 4.43 -6.07 -4.15
N ILE A 88 4.68 -7.37 -4.30
CA ILE A 88 3.64 -8.40 -4.40
C ILE A 88 3.61 -9.14 -3.07
N GLY A 89 2.44 -9.61 -2.67
CA GLY A 89 2.36 -10.58 -1.60
C GLY A 89 0.94 -10.93 -1.21
N PHE A 90 0.73 -11.20 0.07
CA PHE A 90 -0.42 -11.95 0.53
C PHE A 90 -1.30 -11.16 1.51
N HIS A 91 -2.56 -11.57 1.55
CA HIS A 91 -3.54 -11.18 2.55
C HIS A 91 -3.85 -12.43 3.38
N THR A 92 -3.56 -12.38 4.68
CA THR A 92 -3.72 -13.49 5.61
C THR A 92 -4.73 -13.15 6.71
N GLY A 93 -5.31 -14.16 7.34
CA GLY A 93 -6.15 -14.01 8.53
C GLY A 93 -6.34 -15.36 9.21
N TYR A 94 -7.25 -15.43 10.18
CA TYR A 94 -7.65 -16.71 10.79
C TYR A 94 -8.33 -17.63 9.75
N GLY A 95 -8.04 -18.93 9.83
CA GLY A 95 -8.76 -19.95 9.05
C GLY A 95 -8.25 -20.24 7.63
N GLY A 96 -7.01 -19.83 7.28
CA GLY A 96 -6.33 -20.20 6.03
C GLY A 96 -5.10 -21.10 6.23
N ASN A 97 -4.58 -21.68 5.15
CA ASN A 97 -3.28 -22.39 5.18
C ASN A 97 -2.13 -21.38 4.96
N ARG A 98 -1.14 -21.40 5.87
CA ARG A 98 0.07 -20.55 5.82
C ARG A 98 1.33 -21.32 5.46
N ASP A 99 1.24 -22.59 5.12
CA ASP A 99 2.38 -23.43 4.75
C ASP A 99 3.20 -22.74 3.65
N GLY A 100 4.51 -22.61 3.88
CA GLY A 100 5.44 -21.97 2.95
C GLY A 100 5.43 -20.44 2.94
N LEU A 101 4.54 -19.77 3.70
CA LEU A 101 4.54 -18.30 3.76
C LEU A 101 5.85 -17.76 4.34
N LEU A 102 6.34 -18.34 5.44
CA LEU A 102 7.61 -17.93 6.05
C LEU A 102 8.80 -18.16 5.11
N ASP A 103 8.88 -19.34 4.50
CA ASP A 103 9.94 -19.67 3.55
C ASP A 103 9.94 -18.69 2.35
N TRP A 104 8.74 -18.34 1.86
CA TRP A 104 8.59 -17.35 0.81
C TRP A 104 9.06 -15.96 1.26
N MET A 105 8.66 -15.49 2.45
CA MET A 105 9.10 -14.20 3.00
C MET A 105 10.62 -14.15 3.15
N GLN A 106 11.22 -15.20 3.72
CA GLN A 106 12.66 -15.31 3.89
C GLN A 106 13.41 -15.30 2.55
N GLY A 107 12.88 -15.99 1.53
CA GLY A 107 13.45 -15.98 0.19
C GLY A 107 13.45 -14.58 -0.43
N GLN A 108 12.31 -13.87 -0.36
CA GLN A 108 12.22 -12.49 -0.88
C GLN A 108 13.16 -11.54 -0.12
N ASP A 109 13.20 -11.63 1.21
CA ASP A 109 14.06 -10.82 2.07
C ASP A 109 15.55 -11.06 1.79
N ALA A 110 15.97 -12.32 1.68
CA ALA A 110 17.35 -12.70 1.35
C ALA A 110 17.80 -12.19 -0.03
N ASP A 111 16.88 -12.12 -0.99
CA ASP A 111 17.13 -11.55 -2.33
C ASP A 111 17.04 -10.01 -2.35
N GLY A 112 16.71 -9.36 -1.23
CA GLY A 112 16.54 -7.90 -1.13
C GLY A 112 15.26 -7.39 -1.81
N ILE A 113 14.30 -8.27 -2.10
CA ILE A 113 13.05 -7.95 -2.79
C ILE A 113 11.98 -7.57 -1.75
N PRO A 114 11.45 -6.34 -1.76
CA PRO A 114 10.43 -5.95 -0.82
C PRO A 114 9.08 -6.59 -1.17
N PHE A 115 8.44 -7.23 -0.20
CA PHE A 115 7.08 -7.75 -0.34
C PHE A 115 6.03 -6.88 0.37
N PHE A 116 4.77 -7.19 0.07
CA PHE A 116 3.61 -6.69 0.79
C PHE A 116 3.01 -7.83 1.62
N LEU A 117 2.65 -7.58 2.87
CA LEU A 117 1.89 -8.52 3.68
C LEU A 117 0.81 -7.79 4.47
N LYS A 118 -0.43 -8.22 4.29
CA LYS A 118 -1.56 -7.77 5.09
C LYS A 118 -2.06 -8.91 5.95
N ALA A 119 -2.24 -8.67 7.24
CA ALA A 119 -2.86 -9.64 8.14
C ALA A 119 -4.11 -9.05 8.81
N VAL A 120 -5.17 -9.85 8.83
CA VAL A 120 -6.47 -9.52 9.38
C VAL A 120 -6.72 -10.33 10.64
N ASP A 121 -6.92 -9.63 11.75
CA ASP A 121 -7.17 -10.13 13.11
C ASP A 121 -6.07 -11.01 13.73
N ASP A 122 -5.22 -11.65 12.92
CA ASP A 122 -4.09 -12.44 13.34
C ASP A 122 -2.76 -11.70 13.10
N PRO A 123 -2.10 -11.22 14.15
CA PRO A 123 -0.84 -10.48 14.03
C PRO A 123 0.37 -11.37 13.75
N GLU A 124 0.29 -12.69 13.97
CA GLU A 124 1.45 -13.58 13.97
C GLU A 124 2.31 -13.48 12.69
N PRO A 125 1.74 -13.46 11.46
CA PRO A 125 2.55 -13.34 10.25
C PRO A 125 3.33 -12.02 10.17
N LEU A 126 2.78 -10.94 10.73
CA LEU A 126 3.41 -9.62 10.73
C LEU A 126 4.55 -9.54 11.75
N VAL A 127 4.46 -10.26 12.88
CA VAL A 127 5.56 -10.41 13.84
C VAL A 127 6.78 -11.03 13.18
N GLN A 128 6.57 -12.08 12.38
CA GLN A 128 7.65 -12.73 11.63
C GLN A 128 8.22 -11.80 10.56
N ALA A 129 7.35 -11.13 9.79
CA ALA A 129 7.76 -10.23 8.72
C ALA A 129 8.51 -8.98 9.21
N GLN A 130 8.08 -8.37 10.33
CA GLN A 130 8.78 -7.21 10.89
C GLN A 130 10.16 -7.59 11.43
N ALA A 131 10.32 -8.81 11.97
CA ALA A 131 11.62 -9.30 12.43
C ALA A 131 12.61 -9.46 11.25
N LEU A 132 12.14 -9.95 10.09
CA LEU A 132 12.93 -9.98 8.86
C LEU A 132 13.34 -8.56 8.45
N MET A 133 12.36 -7.65 8.34
CA MET A 133 12.58 -6.25 7.96
C MET A 133 13.60 -5.54 8.87
N GLN A 134 13.55 -5.79 10.18
CA GLN A 134 14.51 -5.25 11.16
C GLN A 134 15.92 -5.81 10.98
N ALA A 135 16.04 -7.12 10.68
CA ALA A 135 17.32 -7.79 10.52
C ALA A 135 18.03 -7.43 9.21
N SER A 136 17.26 -7.35 8.10
CA SER A 136 17.80 -7.15 6.76
C SER A 136 17.85 -5.68 6.33
N GLY A 137 16.96 -4.84 6.87
CA GLY A 137 16.73 -3.48 6.38
C GLY A 137 15.95 -3.40 5.07
N VAL A 138 15.43 -4.52 4.53
CA VAL A 138 14.64 -4.53 3.30
C VAL A 138 13.27 -3.89 3.56
N PRO A 139 12.84 -2.89 2.78
CA PRO A 139 11.67 -2.07 3.11
C PRO A 139 10.35 -2.73 2.71
N HIS A 140 9.97 -3.81 3.41
CA HIS A 140 8.66 -4.47 3.25
C HIS A 140 7.51 -3.52 3.61
N THR A 141 6.32 -3.77 3.07
CA THR A 141 5.08 -3.08 3.47
C THR A 141 4.20 -4.05 4.24
N LEU A 142 4.04 -3.79 5.53
CA LEU A 142 3.30 -4.63 6.46
C LEU A 142 2.04 -3.88 6.90
N VAL A 143 0.87 -4.53 6.83
CA VAL A 143 -0.42 -3.92 7.15
C VAL A 143 -1.19 -4.82 8.12
N PHE A 144 -1.58 -4.28 9.26
CA PHE A 144 -2.51 -4.94 10.17
C PHE A 144 -3.90 -4.32 10.06
N ARG A 145 -4.93 -5.16 10.09
CA ARG A 145 -6.32 -4.73 10.18
C ARG A 145 -7.07 -5.54 11.22
N ARG A 146 -7.88 -4.85 12.03
CA ARG A 146 -8.93 -5.46 12.85
C ARG A 146 -10.25 -5.47 12.10
N THR A 147 -11.01 -6.57 12.17
CA THR A 147 -12.38 -6.63 11.64
C THR A 147 -13.43 -6.85 12.73
N GLY A 148 -14.70 -6.73 12.35
CA GLY A 148 -15.84 -6.95 13.21
C GLY A 148 -16.63 -5.68 13.48
N THR A 149 -17.71 -5.83 14.25
CA THR A 149 -18.66 -4.74 14.52
C THR A 149 -17.96 -3.50 15.07
N GLY A 150 -18.06 -2.39 14.34
CA GLY A 150 -17.44 -1.12 14.69
C GLY A 150 -15.99 -0.96 14.22
N PHE A 151 -15.37 -1.95 13.58
CA PHE A 151 -14.04 -1.81 13.02
C PHE A 151 -14.06 -1.57 11.51
N ASP A 152 -14.89 -2.29 10.75
CA ASP A 152 -14.79 -2.30 9.28
C ASP A 152 -15.17 -0.98 8.60
N VAL A 153 -16.14 -0.25 9.17
CA VAL A 153 -16.65 1.01 8.62
C VAL A 153 -16.84 2.05 9.74
N PRO A 154 -16.80 3.35 9.43
CA PRO A 154 -17.04 4.38 10.43
C PRO A 154 -18.54 4.49 10.75
N ASP A 155 -18.88 5.16 11.86
CA ASP A 155 -20.28 5.48 12.14
C ASP A 155 -20.69 6.72 11.35
N TYR A 156 -21.45 6.50 10.28
CA TYR A 156 -21.97 7.56 9.40
C TYR A 156 -23.10 8.40 10.02
N ASN A 157 -23.60 8.03 11.22
CA ASN A 157 -24.61 8.83 11.93
C ASN A 157 -23.97 9.94 12.77
N LEU A 158 -22.64 9.95 12.90
CA LEU A 158 -21.89 10.97 13.62
C LEU A 158 -21.28 11.99 12.64
N PRO A 159 -20.94 13.20 13.12
CA PRO A 159 -20.04 14.10 12.39
C PRO A 159 -18.71 13.40 12.06
N PRO A 160 -18.10 13.64 10.89
CA PRO A 160 -16.95 12.87 10.40
C PRO A 160 -15.75 12.91 11.35
N VAL A 161 -15.47 14.08 11.94
CA VAL A 161 -14.40 14.28 12.92
C VAL A 161 -14.63 13.47 14.20
N GLN A 162 -15.86 13.48 14.73
CA GLN A 162 -16.19 12.70 15.92
C GLN A 162 -16.09 11.19 15.64
N SER A 163 -16.63 10.75 14.50
CA SER A 163 -16.56 9.36 14.06
C SER A 163 -15.10 8.90 13.91
N ALA A 164 -14.23 9.74 13.35
CA ALA A 164 -12.79 9.47 13.22
C ALA A 164 -12.11 9.27 14.58
N GLN A 165 -12.39 10.15 15.54
CA GLN A 165 -11.81 10.07 16.89
C GLN A 165 -12.24 8.80 17.63
N GLU A 166 -13.54 8.48 17.61
CA GLU A 166 -14.07 7.28 18.27
C GLU A 166 -13.57 5.99 17.61
N HIS A 167 -13.50 5.98 16.28
CA HIS A 167 -13.05 4.83 15.51
C HIS A 167 -11.54 4.59 15.66
N TRP A 168 -10.73 5.65 15.62
CA TRP A 168 -9.30 5.58 15.88
C TRP A 168 -8.99 5.07 17.29
N ALA A 169 -9.66 5.63 18.31
CA ALA A 169 -9.49 5.20 19.69
C ALA A 169 -9.81 3.71 19.88
N ARG A 170 -10.84 3.20 19.20
CA ARG A 170 -11.21 1.79 19.21
C ARG A 170 -10.12 0.91 18.61
N HIS A 171 -9.56 1.31 17.47
CA HIS A 171 -8.46 0.59 16.82
C HIS A 171 -7.21 0.54 17.72
N LEU A 172 -6.80 1.67 18.29
CA LEU A 172 -5.65 1.73 19.21
C LEU A 172 -5.85 0.89 20.47
N ALA A 173 -7.06 0.85 21.03
CA ALA A 173 -7.37 0.02 22.20
C ALA A 173 -7.21 -1.49 21.94
N THR A 174 -7.18 -1.89 20.67
CA THR A 174 -7.00 -3.29 20.24
C THR A 174 -5.71 -3.53 19.47
N TRP A 175 -4.81 -2.55 19.42
CA TRP A 175 -3.54 -2.69 18.72
C TRP A 175 -2.72 -3.85 19.33
N PRO A 176 -2.26 -4.81 18.52
CA PRO A 176 -1.42 -5.90 19.03
C PRO A 176 -0.10 -5.35 19.57
N ALA A 177 0.20 -5.64 20.84
CA ALA A 177 1.35 -5.07 21.55
C ALA A 177 2.71 -5.53 20.97
N GLU A 178 2.71 -6.65 20.26
CA GLU A 178 3.86 -7.23 19.58
C GLU A 178 4.21 -6.55 18.25
N LEU A 179 3.32 -5.72 17.69
CA LEU A 179 3.55 -5.03 16.42
C LEU A 179 4.16 -3.65 16.64
N ASP A 180 5.25 -3.37 15.94
CA ASP A 180 5.92 -2.07 15.96
C ASP A 180 5.17 -1.07 15.07
N PRO A 181 4.58 0.01 15.63
CA PRO A 181 3.80 0.99 14.86
C PRO A 181 4.66 1.81 13.89
N SER A 182 5.98 1.79 14.05
CA SER A 182 6.92 2.43 13.12
C SER A 182 7.23 1.56 11.89
N LEU A 183 6.84 0.27 11.91
CA LEU A 183 7.08 -0.68 10.81
C LEU A 183 5.77 -1.12 10.15
N VAL A 184 4.73 -1.35 10.95
CA VAL A 184 3.45 -1.90 10.53
C VAL A 184 2.41 -0.78 10.38
N TRP A 185 1.78 -0.73 9.21
CA TRP A 185 0.68 0.16 8.93
C TRP A 185 -0.61 -0.36 9.57
N ILE A 186 -1.38 0.53 10.18
CA ILE A 186 -2.74 0.23 10.62
C ILE A 186 -3.73 0.58 9.49
N GLU A 187 -4.49 -0.41 9.01
CA GLU A 187 -5.63 -0.18 8.12
C GLU A 187 -6.90 -0.17 8.97
N THR A 188 -7.60 0.95 8.99
CA THR A 188 -8.78 1.09 9.85
C THR A 188 -10.09 0.80 9.13
N LEU A 189 -10.13 0.86 7.80
CA LEU A 189 -11.38 0.88 7.03
C LEU A 189 -11.38 -0.12 5.86
N ASN A 190 -12.55 -0.69 5.58
CA ASN A 190 -12.78 -1.59 4.45
C ASN A 190 -14.12 -1.29 3.76
N GLU A 191 -14.13 -1.25 2.43
CA GLU A 191 -15.34 -1.19 1.60
C GLU A 191 -16.35 -0.12 2.05
N VAL A 192 -15.85 1.12 2.18
CA VAL A 192 -16.64 2.27 2.65
C VAL A 192 -17.68 2.75 1.62
N ASP A 193 -18.68 3.52 2.05
CA ASP A 193 -19.74 4.03 1.16
C ASP A 193 -19.19 5.15 0.26
N LYS A 194 -19.01 4.86 -1.04
CA LYS A 194 -18.53 5.83 -2.03
C LYS A 194 -19.39 7.09 -2.12
N ASN A 195 -20.70 6.99 -1.89
CA ASN A 195 -21.61 8.14 -1.97
C ASN A 195 -21.39 9.12 -0.82
N ARG A 196 -20.52 8.79 0.14
CA ARG A 196 -20.07 9.63 1.25
C ARG A 196 -18.63 10.13 1.07
N SER A 197 -18.07 10.13 -0.15
CA SER A 197 -16.67 10.50 -0.42
C SER A 197 -16.15 11.77 0.29
N GLU A 198 -16.88 12.88 0.27
CA GLU A 198 -16.45 14.12 0.94
C GLU A 198 -16.50 14.02 2.46
N TRP A 199 -17.51 13.33 3.00
CA TRP A 199 -17.59 13.01 4.42
C TRP A 199 -16.42 12.10 4.83
N LEU A 200 -16.09 11.10 4.00
CA LEU A 200 -14.98 10.19 4.20
C LEU A 200 -13.63 10.92 4.14
N ALA A 201 -13.49 11.93 3.29
CA ALA A 201 -12.29 12.75 3.23
C ALA A 201 -12.09 13.57 4.51
N GLU A 202 -13.16 14.14 5.09
CA GLU A 202 -13.09 14.82 6.37
C GLU A 202 -12.76 13.86 7.52
N PHE A 203 -13.37 12.67 7.53
CA PHE A 203 -13.03 11.60 8.46
C PHE A 203 -11.55 11.23 8.35
N ALA A 204 -11.07 10.98 7.13
CA ALA A 204 -9.69 10.56 6.88
C ALA A 204 -8.66 11.64 7.18
N MET A 205 -9.00 12.91 6.94
CA MET A 205 -8.17 14.04 7.34
C MET A 205 -7.94 14.04 8.86
N GLU A 206 -9.00 13.82 9.65
CA GLU A 206 -8.87 13.74 11.10
C GLU A 206 -8.09 12.49 11.53
N THR A 207 -8.40 11.31 11.00
CA THR A 207 -7.66 10.08 11.33
C THR A 207 -6.17 10.19 10.98
N ALA A 208 -5.82 10.78 9.84
CA ALA A 208 -4.42 11.03 9.48
C ALA A 208 -3.69 11.92 10.50
N ARG A 209 -4.35 12.97 11.00
CA ARG A 209 -3.79 13.82 12.05
C ARG A 209 -3.60 13.07 13.36
N LEU A 210 -4.55 12.21 13.73
CA LEU A 210 -4.45 11.36 14.91
C LEU A 210 -3.29 10.36 14.77
N ALA A 211 -3.16 9.69 13.62
CA ALA A 211 -2.05 8.78 13.33
C ALA A 211 -0.69 9.49 13.40
N LEU A 212 -0.57 10.68 12.80
CA LEU A 212 0.65 11.50 12.88
C LEU A 212 0.96 11.93 14.32
N ARG A 213 -0.05 12.32 15.10
CA ARG A 213 0.09 12.67 16.52
C ARG A 213 0.60 11.48 17.35
N ASP A 214 0.06 10.30 17.08
CA ASP A 214 0.31 9.09 17.86
C ASP A 214 1.53 8.28 17.37
N GLY A 215 2.15 8.69 16.26
CA GLY A 215 3.35 8.05 15.71
C GLY A 215 3.08 6.74 14.96
N TYR A 216 1.88 6.59 14.38
CA TYR A 216 1.47 5.41 13.62
C TYR A 216 1.54 5.67 12.11
N ARG A 217 1.95 4.63 11.37
CA ARG A 217 1.70 4.56 9.92
C ARG A 217 0.26 4.14 9.67
N TRP A 218 -0.49 4.87 8.87
CA TRP A 218 -1.92 4.61 8.66
C TRP A 218 -2.25 4.42 7.18
N ALA A 219 -2.90 3.29 6.89
CA ALA A 219 -3.49 3.01 5.60
C ALA A 219 -4.95 3.48 5.62
N ALA A 220 -5.23 4.47 4.78
CA ALA A 220 -6.56 5.04 4.63
C ALA A 220 -7.56 4.04 4.02
N PHE A 221 -8.79 4.50 3.79
CA PHE A 221 -9.86 3.66 3.26
C PHE A 221 -9.58 3.14 1.85
N GLY A 222 -10.12 1.95 1.59
CA GLY A 222 -10.33 1.40 0.26
C GLY A 222 -11.82 1.25 -0.05
N TRP A 223 -12.14 1.23 -1.34
CA TRP A 223 -13.48 0.92 -1.85
C TRP A 223 -13.51 -0.50 -2.43
N SER A 224 -14.73 -0.98 -2.64
CA SER A 224 -15.01 -2.21 -3.38
C SER A 224 -14.34 -2.17 -4.77
N SER A 225 -13.99 -3.35 -5.29
CA SER A 225 -13.44 -3.45 -6.65
C SER A 225 -14.38 -2.82 -7.69
N GLY A 226 -13.81 -1.99 -8.58
CA GLY A 226 -14.58 -1.23 -9.58
C GLY A 226 -15.12 0.11 -9.06
N GLU A 227 -14.87 0.41 -7.79
CA GLU A 227 -15.23 1.66 -7.13
C GLU A 227 -13.96 2.33 -6.55
N PRO A 228 -14.02 3.64 -6.26
CA PRO A 228 -15.09 4.56 -6.59
C PRO A 228 -14.90 5.12 -8.01
N GLU A 229 -15.91 5.83 -8.50
CA GLU A 229 -15.80 6.62 -9.72
C GLU A 229 -14.80 7.79 -9.55
N GLN A 230 -14.21 8.24 -10.66
CA GLN A 230 -13.20 9.31 -10.67
C GLN A 230 -13.64 10.56 -9.89
N PHE A 231 -14.90 10.99 -10.03
CA PHE A 231 -15.40 12.22 -9.39
C PHE A 231 -15.40 12.14 -7.85
N HIS A 232 -15.43 10.95 -7.26
CA HIS A 232 -15.29 10.77 -5.80
C HIS A 232 -13.89 11.18 -5.30
N TRP A 233 -12.89 11.22 -6.19
CA TRP A 233 -11.52 11.65 -5.88
C TRP A 233 -11.29 13.16 -6.04
N GLU A 234 -12.20 13.84 -6.74
CA GLU A 234 -11.99 15.22 -7.21
C GLU A 234 -12.69 16.27 -6.35
N GLY A 235 -13.44 15.82 -5.34
CA GLY A 235 -14.11 16.70 -4.39
C GLY A 235 -13.12 17.53 -3.55
N PRO A 236 -13.51 18.74 -3.11
CA PRO A 236 -12.61 19.66 -2.42
C PRO A 236 -12.01 19.08 -1.14
N GLN A 237 -12.79 18.35 -0.33
CA GLN A 237 -12.28 17.73 0.89
C GLN A 237 -11.36 16.56 0.58
N MET A 238 -11.71 15.74 -0.41
CA MET A 238 -10.83 14.66 -0.86
C MET A 238 -9.47 15.19 -1.32
N LEU A 239 -9.46 16.26 -2.12
CA LEU A 239 -8.22 16.90 -2.55
C LEU A 239 -7.43 17.50 -1.39
N ASN A 240 -8.09 18.02 -0.35
CA ASN A 240 -7.41 18.47 0.87
C ASN A 240 -6.72 17.31 1.58
N PHE A 241 -7.42 16.18 1.74
CA PHE A 241 -6.88 14.97 2.33
C PHE A 241 -5.70 14.43 1.53
N LEU A 242 -5.83 14.31 0.21
CA LEU A 242 -4.77 13.82 -0.67
C LEU A 242 -3.51 14.70 -0.65
N ARG A 243 -3.64 16.02 -0.40
CA ARG A 243 -2.47 16.89 -0.19
C ARG A 243 -1.73 16.54 1.09
N LEU A 244 -2.44 16.28 2.20
CA LEU A 244 -1.82 15.82 3.43
C LEU A 244 -1.08 14.49 3.21
N VAL A 245 -1.71 13.53 2.52
CA VAL A 245 -1.06 12.24 2.20
C VAL A 245 0.19 12.45 1.33
N ALA A 246 0.15 13.38 0.37
CA ALA A 246 1.32 13.70 -0.44
C ALA A 246 2.48 14.30 0.37
N ASP A 247 2.17 15.07 1.43
CA ASP A 247 3.17 15.62 2.35
C ASP A 247 3.70 14.57 3.35
N HIS A 248 2.95 13.49 3.57
CA HIS A 248 3.26 12.40 4.52
C HIS A 248 3.10 11.01 3.87
N PRO A 249 3.98 10.63 2.93
CA PRO A 249 3.83 9.39 2.15
C PRO A 249 4.17 8.09 2.90
N ASN A 250 4.62 8.16 4.16
CA ASN A 250 5.18 7.03 4.93
C ASN A 250 4.46 6.80 6.26
#